data_AF-A0A960MVK5-F1
#
_entry.id   AF-A0A960MVK5-F1
#
_cell.length_a   1.000
_cell.length_b   1.000
_cell.length_c   1.000
_cell.angle_alpha   90.00
_cell.angle_beta   90.00
_cell.angle_gamma   90.00
#
_symmetry.space_group_name_H-M   'P 1'
#
loop_
_entity.id
_entity.type
_entity.pdbx_description
1 polymer ?
#
loop_
_entity_poly.entity_id
_entity_poly.type
_entity_poly.pdbx_seq_one_letter_code
_entity_poly.pdbx_strand_id
1 'polypeptide(L)' 'MDIPLIITCIDCGADAHRLTPEPEFGWATGDIVAYRCSGCLDRWDMVVADPDAPEDHGSGFDFRQWLEDRKSGGDAR' A
#
# COMPACT_ATOMS: atom_id res chain seq x y z
N MET A 1 -12.31 -3.59 -12.91
CA MET A 1 -10.92 -4.01 -12.60
C MET A 1 -10.99 -5.28 -11.79
N ASP A 2 -10.11 -6.25 -12.04
CA ASP A 2 -10.05 -7.45 -11.19
C ASP A 2 -9.17 -7.17 -9.98
N ILE A 3 -9.76 -7.25 -8.78
CA ILE A 3 -9.08 -7.00 -7.52
C ILE A 3 -9.04 -8.33 -6.75
N PRO A 4 -7.85 -8.82 -6.36
CA PRO A 4 -7.70 -10.16 -5.83
C PRO A 4 -8.45 -10.34 -4.50
N LEU A 5 -9.01 -11.54 -4.30
CA LEU A 5 -9.62 -11.92 -3.00
C LEU A 5 -8.58 -12.18 -1.91
N ILE A 6 -7.35 -12.51 -2.30
CA ILE A 6 -6.25 -12.86 -1.39
C ILE A 6 -4.98 -12.12 -1.84
N ILE A 7 -4.30 -11.49 -0.90
CA ILE A 7 -2.98 -10.89 -1.08
C ILE A 7 -2.00 -11.47 -0.05
N THR A 8 -0.70 -11.35 -0.31
CA THR A 8 0.33 -11.68 0.68
C THR A 8 0.46 -10.54 1.69
N CYS A 9 0.39 -10.86 2.98
CA CYS A 9 0.63 -9.89 4.05
C CYS A 9 2.10 -9.44 4.04
N ILE A 10 2.35 -8.13 3.99
CA ILE A 10 3.71 -7.58 3.96
C ILE A 10 4.48 -7.79 5.26
N ASP A 11 3.77 -7.89 6.40
CA ASP A 11 4.42 -8.01 7.72
C ASP A 11 4.80 -9.45 8.07
N CYS A 12 3.97 -10.44 7.71
CA CYS A 12 4.17 -11.83 8.14
C CYS A 12 4.18 -12.86 7.02
N GLY A 13 3.93 -12.45 5.77
CA GLY A 13 3.94 -13.34 4.61
C GLY A 13 2.76 -14.31 4.48
N ALA A 14 1.86 -14.38 5.47
CA ALA A 14 0.64 -15.19 5.39
C ALA A 14 -0.43 -14.55 4.49
N ASP A 15 -1.45 -15.32 4.15
CA ASP A 15 -2.58 -14.84 3.34
C ASP A 15 -3.41 -13.78 4.08
N ALA A 16 -3.70 -12.69 3.39
CA ALA A 16 -4.67 -11.68 3.80
C ALA A 16 -5.88 -11.68 2.87
N HIS A 17 -7.07 -11.79 3.45
CA HIS A 17 -8.33 -11.97 2.73
C HIS A 17 -9.09 -10.65 2.62
N ARG A 18 -9.66 -10.39 1.44
CA ARG A 18 -10.47 -9.20 1.17
C ARG A 18 -11.72 -9.18 2.07
N LEU A 19 -11.92 -8.08 2.78
CA LEU A 19 -13.11 -7.83 3.59
C LEU A 19 -14.15 -7.00 2.82
N THR A 20 -13.70 -6.08 1.96
CA THR A 20 -14.63 -5.24 1.20
C THR A 20 -15.32 -6.08 0.10
N PRO A 21 -16.65 -6.14 0.06
CA PRO A 21 -17.36 -6.76 -1.05
C PRO A 21 -17.15 -5.96 -2.33
N GLU A 22 -17.26 -6.62 -3.47
CA GLU A 22 -17.19 -5.93 -4.75
C GLU A 22 -18.42 -5.03 -4.95
N PRO A 23 -18.23 -3.76 -5.39
CA PRO A 23 -19.34 -2.87 -5.70
C PRO A 23 -20.19 -3.41 -6.85
N GLU A 24 -21.47 -3.01 -6.91
CA GLU A 24 -22.41 -3.43 -7.95
C GLU A 24 -21.91 -3.11 -9.37
N PHE A 25 -21.25 -1.97 -9.54
CA PHE A 25 -20.71 -1.50 -10.83
C PHE A 25 -19.21 -1.83 -10.99
N GLY A 26 -18.66 -2.68 -10.13
CA GLY A 26 -17.24 -2.99 -10.07
C GLY A 26 -16.39 -1.88 -9.43
N TRP A 27 -15.09 -2.13 -9.33
CA TRP A 27 -14.11 -1.22 -8.72
C TRP A 27 -13.78 -0.02 -9.60
N ALA A 28 -13.70 1.15 -8.98
CA ALA A 28 -13.21 2.40 -9.57
C ALA A 28 -11.86 2.82 -8.97
N THR A 29 -11.05 3.55 -9.74
CA THR A 29 -9.82 4.16 -9.26
C THR A 29 -10.09 5.04 -8.05
N GLY A 30 -9.28 4.90 -7.00
CA GLY A 30 -9.42 5.62 -5.74
C GLY A 30 -10.28 4.92 -4.70
N ASP A 31 -11.02 3.86 -5.06
CA ASP A 31 -11.75 3.04 -4.09
C ASP A 31 -10.79 2.40 -3.07
N ILE A 32 -11.27 2.18 -1.85
CA ILE A 32 -10.49 1.55 -0.78
C ILE A 32 -10.95 0.11 -0.58
N VAL A 33 -9.99 -0.81 -0.67
CA VAL A 33 -10.20 -2.24 -0.48
C VAL A 33 -9.50 -2.68 0.80
N ALA A 34 -10.28 -3.14 1.77
CA ALA A 34 -9.78 -3.61 3.05
C ALA A 34 -9.45 -5.11 2.98
N TYR A 35 -8.34 -5.51 3.58
CA TYR A 35 -7.90 -6.89 3.75
C TYR A 35 -7.56 -7.18 5.21
N ARG A 36 -7.74 -8.43 5.64
CA ARG A 36 -7.34 -8.92 6.97
C ARG A 36 -6.42 -10.12 6.84
N CYS A 37 -5.25 -10.03 7.46
CA CYS A 37 -4.31 -11.14 7.52
C CYS A 37 -4.83 -12.27 8.42
N SER A 38 -4.68 -13.52 7.98
CA SER A 38 -4.98 -14.72 8.78
C SER A 38 -3.87 -15.06 9.80
N GLY A 39 -2.64 -14.59 9.57
CA GLY A 39 -1.48 -14.83 10.42
C GLY A 39 -1.31 -13.82 11.55
N CYS A 40 -1.00 -12.55 11.22
CA CYS A 40 -0.77 -11.51 12.23
C CYS A 40 -2.05 -10.81 12.70
N LEU A 41 -3.17 -11.04 12.00
CA LEU A 41 -4.43 -10.33 12.25
C LEU A 41 -4.33 -8.81 12.05
N ASP A 42 -3.35 -8.30 11.31
CA ASP A 42 -3.35 -6.89 10.92
C ASP A 42 -4.29 -6.64 9.74
N ARG A 43 -4.69 -5.37 9.59
CA ARG A 43 -5.58 -4.87 8.53
C ARG A 43 -4.79 -4.01 7.56
N TRP A 44 -5.09 -4.17 6.28
CA TRP A 44 -4.52 -3.36 5.20
C TRP A 44 -5.65 -2.68 4.43
N ASP A 45 -5.53 -1.37 4.20
CA ASP A 45 -6.44 -0.59 3.37
C ASP A 45 -5.68 -0.16 2.11
N MET A 46 -6.03 -0.77 0.97
CA MET A 46 -5.34 -0.56 -0.31
C MET A 46 -6.20 0.33 -1.21
N VAL A 47 -5.58 1.29 -1.89
CA VAL A 47 -6.25 2.14 -2.88
C VAL A 47 -6.22 1.47 -4.24
N VAL A 48 -7.35 1.42 -4.94
CA VAL A 48 -7.42 0.96 -6.33
C VAL A 48 -6.67 1.95 -7.20
N ALA A 49 -5.51 1.54 -7.72
CA ALA A 49 -4.68 2.36 -8.59
C ALA A 49 -5.26 2.46 -10.00
N ASP A 50 -4.95 3.55 -10.69
CA ASP A 50 -5.16 3.65 -12.13
C ASP A 50 -4.03 2.88 -12.84
N PRO A 51 -4.33 1.84 -13.65
CA PRO A 51 -3.31 1.03 -14.30
C PRO A 51 -2.56 1.78 -15.40
N ASP A 52 -3.11 2.88 -15.92
CA ASP A 52 -2.52 3.70 -16.97
C ASP A 52 -1.84 4.96 -16.41
N ALA A 53 -2.00 5.24 -15.11
CA ALA A 53 -1.31 6.34 -14.47
C ALA A 53 0.18 6.02 -14.30
N PRO A 54 1.07 7.03 -14.43
CA PRO A 54 2.46 6.86 -14.04
C PRO A 54 2.52 6.45 -12.56
N GLU A 55 3.44 5.55 -12.22
CA GLU A 55 3.66 5.12 -10.83
C GLU A 55 4.00 6.34 -9.97
N ASP A 56 3.02 6.82 -9.22
CA ASP A 56 3.21 7.85 -8.22
C ASP A 56 3.81 7.18 -6.98
N HIS A 57 5.11 7.36 -6.75
CA HIS A 57 5.77 6.95 -5.50
C HIS A 57 5.33 7.79 -4.28
N GLY A 58 4.30 8.62 -4.45
CA GLY A 58 3.79 9.57 -3.50
C GLY A 58 4.74 10.76 -3.43
N SER A 59 4.19 11.97 -3.46
CA SER A 59 4.90 13.18 -3.03
C SER A 59 5.19 13.20 -1.52
N GLY A 60 5.20 12.01 -0.88
CA GLY A 60 5.53 11.82 0.52
C GLY A 60 6.99 12.13 0.78
N PHE A 61 7.31 12.26 2.06
CA PHE A 61 8.66 12.48 2.56
C PHE A 61 9.68 11.60 1.82
N ASP A 62 10.56 12.23 1.04
CA ASP A 62 11.62 11.53 0.32
C ASP A 62 12.65 11.02 1.33
N PHE A 63 12.41 9.81 1.81
CA PHE A 63 13.24 9.15 2.80
C PHE A 63 14.67 8.92 2.28
N ARG A 64 14.86 8.78 0.97
CA ARG A 64 16.19 8.62 0.37
C ARG A 64 16.96 9.94 0.41
N GLN A 65 16.33 11.03 -0.03
CA GLN A 65 16.90 12.37 0.08
C GLN A 65 17.21 12.72 1.54
N TRP A 66 16.28 12.48 2.48
CA TRP A 66 16.53 12.72 3.91
C TRP A 66 17.70 11.90 4.48
N LEU A 67 17.84 10.63 4.08
CA LEU A 67 18.99 9.82 4.48
C LEU A 67 20.30 10.38 3.92
N GLU A 68 20.29 10.89 2.69
CA GLU A 68 21.44 11.53 2.06
C GLU A 68 21.80 12.85 2.75
N ASP A 69 20.82 13.66 3.11
CA ASP A 69 20.99 14.89 3.89
C ASP A 69 21.62 14.60 5.26
N ARG A 70 21.23 13.50 5.92
CA ARG A 70 21.85 13.07 7.19
C ARG A 70 23.27 12.52 7.03
N LYS A 71 23.57 11.87 5.91
CA LYS A 71 24.92 11.39 5.60
C LYS A 71 25.86 12.53 5.23
N SER A 72 25.34 13.54 4.53
CA SER A 72 26.09 14.74 4.14
C SER A 72 26.19 15.79 5.24
N GLY A 73 25.25 15.79 6.20
CA GLY A 73 25.24 16.62 7.41
C GLY A 73 25.93 15.98 8.63
N GLY A 74 27.03 15.26 8.43
CA GLY A 74 27.87 14.81 9.55
C GLY A 74 28.36 15.99 10.40
N ASP A 75 28.15 15.89 11.72
CA ASP A 75 28.69 16.77 12.78
C ASP A 75 28.30 18.27 12.73
N ALA A 76 27.05 18.57 13.11
CA ALA A 76 26.80 19.74 13.94
C ALA A 76 26.42 19.24 15.34
N ARG A 77 27.32 19.50 16.29
CA ARG A 77 27.27 19.17 17.73
C ARG A 77 25.94 19.47 18.41
#